data_AF-A0A126PB87-F1
#
_entry.id   AF-A0A126PB87-F1
#
_cell.length_a   1.000
_cell.length_b   1.000
_cell.length_c   1.000
_cell.angle_alpha   90.00
_cell.angle_beta   90.00
_cell.angle_gamma   90.00
#
_symmetry.space_group_name_H-M   'P 1'
#
loop_
_entity.id
_entity.type
_entity.pdbx_description
1 polymer ?
#
loop_
_entity_poly.entity_id
_entity_poly.type
_entity_poly.pdbx_seq_one_letter_code
_entity_poly.pdbx_strand_id
1 'polypeptide(L)'
;MRAMLVLDHTGQGMKMLRRVADRLEIYLEPGVTTLSSPDSIFKSQLTGGSYNNDYDKLRQTLRPGQRQIEQLEKSYNLPASAGPTKEVYQAQVMARYEAVAQQQRQLLTTFIKTNPDAPIGFDILQQFGGSVPEYADVAPLYAAISPRMRASPAGQAYAVLLKRIKKTALGTVAPEFAQRTPTGKILKLSDLRGRYVLIDFWASWCGPCRGENPNVAGVYNQFKNQNSPS
;
A
#
# COMPACT_ATOMS: atom_id res chain seq x y z
N MET A 1 10.18 17.30 7.31
CA MET A 1 11.03 16.20 7.81
C MET A 1 10.22 15.41 8.83
N ARG A 2 10.38 14.09 8.92
CA ARG A 2 9.67 13.26 9.91
C ARG A 2 10.65 12.73 10.95
N ALA A 3 10.20 12.64 12.19
CA ALA A 3 10.87 11.94 13.27
C ALA A 3 9.97 10.81 13.77
N MET A 4 10.56 9.79 14.40
CA MET A 4 9.81 8.73 15.04
C MET A 4 10.09 8.76 16.54
N LEU A 5 9.04 8.92 17.33
CA LEU A 5 9.07 8.70 18.77
C LEU A 5 8.72 7.25 19.05
N VAL A 6 9.48 6.59 19.89
CA VAL A 6 9.24 5.21 20.34
C VAL A 6 9.23 5.20 21.85
N LEU A 7 8.17 4.66 22.45
CA LEU A 7 8.04 4.45 23.89
C LEU A 7 8.29 2.97 24.20
N ASP A 8 9.32 2.72 25.01
CA ASP A 8 9.65 1.39 25.51
C ASP A 8 9.02 1.18 26.89
N HIS A 9 7.91 0.46 26.92
CA HIS A 9 7.21 0.13 28.16
C HIS A 9 7.94 -0.92 29.00
N THR A 10 8.87 -1.68 28.42
CA THR A 10 9.50 -2.83 29.09
C THR A 10 10.95 -2.57 29.49
N GLY A 11 11.53 -1.44 29.05
CA GLY A 11 12.92 -1.05 29.32
C GLY A 11 13.95 -1.98 28.66
N GLN A 12 13.54 -2.81 27.70
CA GLN A 12 14.41 -3.79 27.03
C GLN A 12 15.28 -3.17 25.91
N GLY A 13 15.05 -1.89 25.60
CA GLY A 13 15.76 -1.12 24.60
C GLY A 13 15.26 -1.35 23.17
N MET A 14 15.55 -0.38 22.30
CA MET A 14 15.02 -0.32 20.92
C MET A 14 15.32 -1.55 20.04
N LYS A 15 16.38 -2.32 20.35
CA LYS A 15 16.74 -3.52 19.58
C LYS A 15 15.69 -4.63 19.70
N MET A 16 14.95 -4.69 20.83
CA MET A 16 13.97 -5.74 21.13
C MET A 16 12.54 -5.37 20.74
N LEU A 17 12.26 -4.09 20.43
CA LEU A 17 10.91 -3.56 20.22
C LEU A 17 10.31 -3.75 18.82
N ARG A 18 11.01 -4.44 17.90
CA ARG A 18 10.74 -4.37 16.44
C ARG A 18 9.31 -4.68 15.99
N ARG A 19 8.49 -5.42 16.77
CA ARG A 19 7.11 -5.78 16.41
C ARG A 19 6.01 -5.27 17.35
N VAL A 20 6.36 -4.73 18.51
CA VAL A 20 5.40 -4.30 19.56
C VAL A 20 5.64 -2.88 20.08
N ALA A 21 6.58 -2.13 19.48
CA ALA A 21 6.88 -0.79 19.94
C ALA A 21 5.68 0.16 19.79
N ASP A 22 5.31 0.79 20.90
CA ASP A 22 4.42 1.94 20.93
C ASP A 22 5.16 3.12 20.29
N ARG A 23 4.68 3.62 19.14
CA ARG A 23 5.43 4.57 18.30
C ARG A 23 4.56 5.62 17.65
N LEU A 24 5.13 6.79 17.42
CA LEU A 24 4.50 7.94 16.76
C LEU A 24 5.40 8.49 15.68
N GLU A 25 4.87 8.74 14.48
CA GLU A 25 5.53 9.68 13.57
C GLU A 25 5.20 11.11 13.99
N ILE A 26 6.20 11.98 14.00
CA ILE A 26 6.06 13.41 14.30
C ILE A 26 6.63 14.19 13.13
N TYR A 27 5.90 15.19 12.67
CA TYR A 27 6.35 16.11 11.64
C TYR A 27 7.13 17.24 12.27
N LEU A 28 8.37 17.43 11.81
CA LEU A 28 9.22 18.51 12.28
C LEU A 28 8.83 19.80 11.54
N GLU A 29 8.18 20.70 12.28
CA GLU A 29 7.75 22.03 11.85
C GLU A 29 8.33 23.10 12.78
N PRO A 30 8.55 24.35 12.32
CA PRO A 30 8.91 25.46 13.20
C PRO A 30 7.88 25.68 14.30
N GLY A 31 8.35 25.82 15.54
CA GLY A 31 7.50 26.06 16.72
C GLY A 31 7.56 24.92 17.73
N VAL A 32 6.64 24.94 18.69
CA VAL A 32 6.55 23.93 19.75
C VAL A 32 5.54 22.87 19.34
N THR A 33 5.98 21.61 19.36
CA THR A 33 5.12 20.43 19.22
C THR A 33 4.93 19.80 20.60
N THR A 34 3.69 19.64 21.03
CA THR A 34 3.33 19.06 22.32
C THR A 34 2.65 17.72 22.13
N LEU A 35 3.22 16.70 22.74
CA LEU A 35 2.63 15.38 22.86
C LEU A 35 2.17 15.18 24.30
N SER A 36 0.88 14.93 24.50
CA SER A 36 0.32 14.56 25.81
C SER A 36 -0.20 13.13 25.74
N SER A 37 0.00 12.33 26.78
CA SER A 37 -0.57 10.99 26.84
C SER A 37 -0.86 10.57 28.28
N PRO A 38 -1.97 9.87 28.55
CA PRO A 38 -2.21 9.29 29.86
C PRO A 38 -1.31 8.08 30.15
N ASP A 39 -1.00 7.25 29.16
CA ASP A 39 -0.31 5.96 29.36
C ASP A 39 0.45 5.41 28.13
N SER A 40 0.05 5.78 26.91
CA SER A 40 0.54 5.15 25.68
C SER A 40 0.52 6.10 24.50
N ILE A 41 1.45 5.97 23.57
CA ILE A 41 1.44 6.73 22.33
C ILE A 41 0.15 6.47 21.56
N PHE A 42 -0.39 5.24 21.57
CA PHE A 42 -1.68 4.96 20.95
C PHE A 42 -2.81 5.90 21.44
N LYS A 43 -2.86 6.24 22.74
CA LYS A 43 -3.88 7.13 23.33
C LYS A 43 -3.47 8.61 23.41
N SER A 44 -2.28 8.95 22.95
CA SER A 44 -1.75 10.32 23.04
C SER A 44 -2.54 11.34 22.21
N GLN A 45 -2.36 12.61 22.49
CA GLN A 45 -2.78 13.72 21.64
C GLN A 45 -1.54 14.50 21.21
N LEU A 46 -1.43 14.76 19.91
CA LEU A 46 -0.33 15.51 19.34
C LEU A 46 -0.86 16.86 18.84
N THR A 47 -0.19 17.93 19.24
CA THR A 47 -0.52 19.30 18.82
C THR A 47 0.76 20.04 18.42
N GLY A 48 0.65 21.01 17.52
CA GLY A 48 1.74 21.90 17.14
C GLY A 48 1.94 21.99 15.63
N GLY A 49 1.82 23.19 15.07
CA GLY A 49 1.84 23.38 13.62
C GLY A 49 0.63 22.76 12.90
N SER A 50 0.50 23.03 11.61
CA SER A 50 -0.62 22.51 10.81
C SER A 50 -0.48 21.02 10.52
N TYR A 51 0.74 20.52 10.23
CA TYR A 51 0.91 19.11 9.89
C TYR A 51 0.58 18.21 11.07
N ASN A 52 1.13 18.47 12.26
CA ASN A 52 0.88 17.56 13.39
C ASN A 52 -0.57 17.62 13.85
N ASN A 53 -1.23 18.79 13.80
CA ASN A 53 -2.64 18.91 14.14
C ASN A 53 -3.52 18.06 13.19
N ASP A 54 -3.27 18.14 11.88
CA ASP A 54 -4.05 17.38 10.90
C ASP A 54 -3.70 15.89 10.92
N TYR A 55 -2.42 15.55 11.15
CA TYR A 55 -1.99 14.17 11.38
C TYR A 55 -2.61 13.56 12.63
N ASP A 56 -2.74 14.32 13.73
CA ASP A 56 -3.38 13.82 14.94
C ASP A 56 -4.87 13.56 14.74
N LYS A 57 -5.60 14.47 14.07
CA LYS A 57 -7.01 14.26 13.68
C LYS A 57 -7.18 13.00 12.84
N LEU A 58 -6.31 12.80 11.85
CA LEU A 58 -6.33 11.61 11.02
C LEU A 58 -6.07 10.35 11.87
N ARG A 59 -5.03 10.38 12.70
CA ARG A 59 -4.68 9.26 13.59
C ARG A 59 -5.87 8.88 14.48
N GLN A 60 -6.51 9.87 15.11
CA GLN A 60 -7.71 9.65 15.93
C GLN A 60 -8.85 9.01 15.13
N THR A 61 -9.06 9.44 13.89
CA THR A 61 -10.07 8.88 12.98
C THR A 61 -9.78 7.41 12.63
N LEU A 62 -8.52 7.02 12.49
CA LEU A 62 -8.11 5.67 12.10
C LEU A 62 -8.01 4.68 13.28
N ARG A 63 -7.86 5.18 14.52
CA ARG A 63 -7.70 4.36 15.74
C ARG A 63 -8.67 3.18 15.88
N PRO A 64 -9.99 3.33 15.65
CA PRO A 64 -10.90 2.21 15.83
C PRO A 64 -10.57 1.01 14.93
N GLY A 65 -10.27 1.26 13.65
CA GLY A 65 -9.88 0.20 12.71
C GLY A 65 -8.51 -0.37 13.02
N GLN A 66 -7.56 0.45 13.47
CA GLN A 66 -6.25 -0.05 13.94
C GLN A 66 -6.40 -1.04 15.09
N ARG A 67 -7.28 -0.78 16.08
CA ARG A 67 -7.56 -1.75 17.16
C ARG A 67 -8.20 -3.03 16.65
N GLN A 68 -9.12 -2.92 15.69
CA GLN A 68 -9.74 -4.11 15.08
C GLN A 68 -8.71 -4.97 14.35
N ILE A 69 -7.82 -4.34 13.58
CA ILE A 69 -6.71 -5.03 12.91
C ILE A 69 -5.81 -5.75 13.94
N GLU A 70 -5.39 -5.06 15.00
CA GLU A 70 -4.54 -5.67 16.04
C GLU A 70 -5.20 -6.88 16.70
N GLN A 71 -6.52 -6.81 16.97
CA GLN A 71 -7.29 -7.94 17.50
C GLN A 71 -7.38 -9.10 16.51
N LEU A 72 -7.59 -8.81 15.23
CA LEU A 72 -7.64 -9.81 14.17
C LEU A 72 -6.28 -10.49 13.97
N GLU A 73 -5.18 -9.75 14.00
CA GLU A 73 -3.82 -10.30 13.89
C GLU A 73 -3.48 -11.25 15.04
N LYS A 74 -3.88 -10.92 16.27
CA LYS A 74 -3.74 -11.83 17.42
C LYS A 74 -4.57 -13.10 17.21
N SER A 75 -5.75 -12.97 16.62
CA SER A 75 -6.64 -14.09 16.37
C SER A 75 -6.16 -15.02 15.25
N TYR A 76 -5.49 -14.48 14.22
CA TYR A 76 -5.03 -15.24 13.04
C TYR A 76 -4.08 -16.42 13.38
N ASN A 77 -3.30 -16.30 14.46
CA ASN A 77 -2.33 -17.31 14.89
C ASN A 77 -2.85 -18.23 16.01
N LEU A 78 -4.11 -18.09 16.44
CA LEU A 78 -4.66 -18.95 17.49
C LEU A 78 -4.96 -20.36 16.94
N PRO A 79 -4.62 -21.43 17.67
CA PRO A 79 -5.06 -22.77 17.32
C PRO A 79 -6.59 -22.83 17.43
N ALA A 80 -7.26 -23.37 16.41
CA ALA A 80 -8.71 -23.50 16.40
C ALA A 80 -9.18 -24.45 17.52
N SER A 81 -9.59 -23.90 18.67
CA SER A 81 -10.21 -24.68 19.73
C SER A 81 -11.71 -24.80 19.45
N ALA A 82 -12.13 -25.98 18.98
CA ALA A 82 -13.51 -26.36 18.68
C ALA A 82 -14.27 -25.36 17.79
N GLY A 83 -14.04 -25.43 16.48
CA GLY A 83 -14.66 -24.56 15.48
C GLY A 83 -14.42 -25.05 14.05
N PRO A 84 -14.70 -24.23 13.01
CA PRO A 84 -14.39 -24.58 11.62
C PRO A 84 -12.90 -24.94 11.46
N THR A 85 -12.55 -25.67 10.39
CA THR A 85 -11.14 -26.04 10.14
C THR A 85 -10.25 -24.79 10.15
N LYS A 86 -8.95 -24.98 10.44
CA LYS A 86 -7.99 -23.89 10.53
C LYS A 86 -8.03 -22.97 9.30
N GLU A 87 -8.17 -23.55 8.12
CA GLU A 87 -8.23 -22.85 6.84
C GLU A 87 -9.47 -21.96 6.73
N VAL A 88 -10.64 -22.49 7.12
CA VAL A 88 -11.90 -21.74 7.12
C VAL A 88 -11.86 -20.61 8.13
N TYR A 89 -11.30 -20.85 9.32
CA TYR A 89 -11.12 -19.82 10.33
C TYR A 89 -10.19 -18.69 9.84
N GLN A 90 -9.04 -19.05 9.26
CA GLN A 90 -8.10 -18.07 8.70
C GLN A 90 -8.75 -17.26 7.57
N ALA A 91 -9.51 -17.89 6.67
CA ALA A 91 -10.24 -17.20 5.63
C ALA A 91 -11.26 -16.18 6.20
N GLN A 92 -11.97 -16.54 7.28
CA GLN A 92 -12.90 -15.61 7.94
C GLN A 92 -12.18 -14.43 8.59
N VAL A 93 -11.05 -14.67 9.25
CA VAL A 93 -10.23 -13.59 9.84
C VAL A 93 -9.71 -12.67 8.74
N MET A 94 -9.25 -13.22 7.61
CA MET A 94 -8.80 -12.43 6.47
C MET A 94 -9.92 -11.59 5.85
N ALA A 95 -11.11 -12.15 5.67
CA ALA A 95 -12.26 -11.39 5.16
C ALA A 95 -12.62 -10.20 6.07
N ARG A 96 -12.52 -10.37 7.40
CA ARG A 96 -12.71 -9.27 8.37
C ARG A 96 -11.59 -8.24 8.27
N TYR A 97 -10.35 -8.70 8.12
CA TYR A 97 -9.20 -7.81 7.93
C TYR A 97 -9.38 -6.94 6.68
N GLU A 98 -9.77 -7.54 5.56
CA GLU A 98 -10.05 -6.84 4.31
C GLU A 98 -11.18 -5.82 4.46
N ALA A 99 -12.27 -6.15 5.16
CA ALA A 99 -13.36 -5.23 5.42
C ALA A 99 -12.89 -3.99 6.20
N VAL A 100 -12.09 -4.19 7.26
CA VAL A 100 -11.52 -3.07 8.05
C VAL A 100 -10.53 -2.27 7.20
N ALA A 101 -9.68 -2.94 6.42
CA ALA A 101 -8.74 -2.28 5.52
C ALA A 101 -9.45 -1.40 4.48
N GLN A 102 -10.57 -1.86 3.91
CA GLN A 102 -11.39 -1.07 2.98
C GLN A 102 -12.02 0.14 3.67
N GLN A 103 -12.53 -0.03 4.89
CA GLN A 103 -13.05 1.10 5.67
C GLN A 103 -11.95 2.14 5.95
N GLN A 104 -10.77 1.70 6.38
CA GLN A 104 -9.62 2.59 6.61
C GLN A 104 -9.21 3.31 5.31
N ARG A 105 -9.18 2.59 4.19
CA ARG A 105 -8.93 3.16 2.86
C ARG A 105 -9.95 4.24 2.49
N GLN A 106 -11.23 4.04 2.78
CA GLN A 106 -12.27 5.04 2.54
C GLN A 106 -12.07 6.30 3.40
N LEU A 107 -11.69 6.13 4.67
CA LEU A 107 -11.38 7.27 5.56
C LEU A 107 -10.18 8.07 5.04
N LEU A 108 -9.11 7.40 4.60
CA LEU A 108 -7.93 8.03 4.02
C LEU A 108 -8.28 8.82 2.74
N THR A 109 -9.00 8.20 1.81
CA THR A 109 -9.39 8.87 0.56
C THR A 109 -10.35 10.04 0.79
N THR A 110 -11.26 9.91 1.75
CA THR A 110 -12.15 11.01 2.16
C THR A 110 -11.36 12.16 2.73
N PHE A 111 -10.43 11.88 3.65
CA PHE A 111 -9.56 12.89 4.24
C PHE A 111 -8.79 13.69 3.18
N ILE A 112 -8.19 13.01 2.18
CA ILE A 112 -7.48 13.68 1.08
C ILE A 112 -8.42 14.63 0.33
N LYS A 113 -9.64 14.17 0.01
CA LYS A 113 -10.61 14.94 -0.79
C LYS A 113 -11.18 16.14 -0.02
N THR A 114 -11.39 16.01 1.28
CA THR A 114 -11.98 17.07 2.11
C THR A 114 -10.96 18.04 2.69
N ASN A 115 -9.66 17.72 2.61
CA ASN A 115 -8.58 18.57 3.09
C ASN A 115 -7.53 18.79 1.98
N PRO A 116 -7.90 19.43 0.85
CA PRO A 116 -7.07 19.50 -0.35
C PRO A 116 -5.76 20.27 -0.17
N ASP A 117 -5.69 21.19 0.80
CA ASP A 117 -4.49 21.94 1.16
C ASP A 117 -3.72 21.32 2.35
N ALA A 118 -4.29 20.31 3.02
CA ALA A 118 -3.63 19.68 4.16
C ALA A 118 -2.42 18.88 3.67
N PRO A 119 -1.21 19.22 4.10
CA PRO A 119 -0.03 18.57 3.56
C PRO A 119 0.05 17.07 3.88
N ILE A 120 -0.51 16.65 5.03
CA ILE A 120 -0.64 15.23 5.37
C ILE A 120 -1.51 14.47 4.35
N GLY A 121 -2.48 15.12 3.69
CA GLY A 121 -3.27 14.51 2.62
C GLY A 121 -2.40 14.07 1.44
N PHE A 122 -1.41 14.88 1.05
CA PHE A 122 -0.48 14.50 -0.01
C PHE A 122 0.46 13.38 0.42
N ASP A 123 0.92 13.39 1.67
CA ASP A 123 1.76 12.34 2.23
C ASP A 123 1.04 10.97 2.28
N ILE A 124 -0.26 10.96 2.55
CA ILE A 124 -1.10 9.76 2.46
C ILE A 124 -1.16 9.29 1.00
N LEU A 125 -1.43 10.19 0.06
CA LEU A 125 -1.51 9.88 -1.36
C LEU A 125 -0.21 9.22 -1.88
N GLN A 126 0.95 9.70 -1.43
CA GLN A 126 2.24 9.13 -1.82
C GLN A 126 2.46 7.70 -1.31
N GLN A 127 1.81 7.32 -0.22
CA GLN A 127 1.89 5.98 0.37
C GLN A 127 0.72 5.09 -0.09
N PHE A 128 -0.29 5.68 -0.72
CA PHE A 128 -1.51 4.99 -1.14
C PHE A 128 -1.21 4.02 -2.27
N GLY A 129 -1.56 2.75 -2.10
CA GLY A 129 -1.35 1.71 -3.11
C GLY A 129 0.07 1.15 -3.22
N GLY A 130 0.98 1.50 -2.29
CA GLY A 130 2.33 0.95 -2.24
C GLY A 130 3.30 1.56 -3.26
N SER A 131 4.38 0.84 -3.57
CA SER A 131 5.48 1.34 -4.40
C SER A 131 5.08 1.70 -5.83
N VAL A 132 4.09 1.00 -6.39
CA VAL A 132 3.50 1.28 -7.70
C VAL A 132 1.98 1.18 -7.56
N PRO A 133 1.28 2.31 -7.39
CA PRO A 133 -0.17 2.29 -7.23
C PRO A 133 -0.90 2.15 -8.56
N GLU A 134 -2.15 1.69 -8.50
CA GLU A 134 -3.06 1.67 -9.64
C GLU A 134 -3.47 3.10 -10.03
N TYR A 135 -3.35 3.44 -11.33
CA TYR A 135 -3.66 4.79 -11.81
C TYR A 135 -5.08 5.24 -11.43
N ALA A 136 -6.06 4.33 -11.54
CA ALA A 136 -7.46 4.62 -11.23
C ALA A 136 -7.69 4.98 -9.76
N ASP A 137 -6.88 4.43 -8.84
CA ASP A 137 -6.99 4.67 -7.41
C ASP A 137 -6.45 6.04 -7.02
N VAL A 138 -5.32 6.46 -7.63
CA VAL A 138 -4.58 7.65 -7.18
C VAL A 138 -4.78 8.90 -8.02
N ALA A 139 -5.12 8.77 -9.31
CA ALA A 139 -5.31 9.95 -10.17
C ALA A 139 -6.47 10.87 -9.70
N PRO A 140 -7.64 10.35 -9.27
CA PRO A 140 -8.71 11.20 -8.73
C PRO A 140 -8.30 11.88 -7.41
N LEU A 141 -7.53 11.20 -6.57
CA LEU A 141 -7.05 11.74 -5.30
C LEU A 141 -6.04 12.87 -5.53
N TYR A 142 -5.10 12.67 -6.46
CA TYR A 142 -4.17 13.73 -6.86
C TYR A 142 -4.90 14.96 -7.43
N ALA A 143 -5.94 14.75 -8.25
CA ALA A 143 -6.74 15.84 -8.79
C ALA A 143 -7.50 16.63 -7.72
N ALA A 144 -7.90 15.96 -6.63
CA ALA A 144 -8.58 16.59 -5.51
C ALA A 144 -7.64 17.48 -4.65
N ILE A 145 -6.33 17.23 -4.69
CA ILE A 145 -5.35 18.05 -3.97
C ILE A 145 -5.22 19.44 -4.60
N SER A 146 -4.99 20.45 -3.76
CA SER A 146 -5.02 21.85 -4.16
C SER A 146 -4.00 22.17 -5.26
N PRO A 147 -4.25 23.19 -6.10
CA PRO A 147 -3.30 23.62 -7.12
C PRO A 147 -1.92 23.98 -6.55
N ARG A 148 -1.89 24.62 -5.36
CA ARG A 148 -0.64 24.95 -4.65
C ARG A 148 0.18 23.71 -4.35
N MET A 149 -0.45 22.68 -3.79
CA MET A 149 0.22 21.43 -3.42
C MET A 149 0.68 20.67 -4.67
N ARG A 150 -0.13 20.62 -5.72
CA ARG A 150 0.26 20.02 -7.02
C ARG A 150 1.43 20.76 -7.69
N ALA A 151 1.53 22.08 -7.51
CA ALA A 151 2.61 22.90 -8.06
C ALA A 151 3.95 22.73 -7.30
N SER A 152 3.94 22.17 -6.10
CA SER A 152 5.17 21.89 -5.33
C SER A 152 6.09 20.88 -6.05
N PRO A 153 7.40 20.84 -5.74
CA PRO A 153 8.31 19.86 -6.33
C PRO A 153 7.84 18.40 -6.16
N ALA A 154 7.32 18.06 -4.97
CA ALA A 154 6.80 16.73 -4.70
C ALA A 154 5.50 16.46 -5.49
N GLY A 155 4.61 17.44 -5.59
CA GLY A 155 3.41 17.37 -6.41
C GLY A 155 3.72 17.17 -7.90
N GLN A 156 4.72 17.86 -8.43
CA GLN A 156 5.17 17.70 -9.82
C GLN A 156 5.82 16.32 -10.05
N ALA A 157 6.63 15.85 -9.11
CA ALA A 157 7.20 14.50 -9.17
C ALA A 157 6.10 13.42 -9.19
N TYR A 158 5.04 13.61 -8.40
CA TYR A 158 3.89 12.71 -8.43
C TYR A 158 3.11 12.79 -9.75
N ALA A 159 2.97 13.96 -10.37
CA ALA A 159 2.40 14.06 -11.71
C ALA A 159 3.20 13.28 -12.76
N VAL A 160 4.54 13.25 -12.65
CA VAL A 160 5.40 12.42 -13.51
C VAL A 160 5.13 10.93 -13.27
N LEU A 161 5.01 10.50 -12.01
CA LEU A 161 4.59 9.14 -11.68
C LEU A 161 3.24 8.78 -12.33
N LEU A 162 2.22 9.64 -12.17
CA LEU A 162 0.89 9.44 -12.76
C LEU A 162 0.97 9.26 -14.28
N LYS A 163 1.76 10.10 -14.96
CA LYS A 163 1.98 9.97 -16.42
C LYS A 163 2.62 8.64 -16.79
N ARG A 164 3.48 8.06 -15.96
CA ARG A 164 4.14 6.77 -16.20
C ARG A 164 3.15 5.62 -15.99
N ILE A 165 2.50 5.54 -14.83
CA ILE A 165 1.58 4.43 -14.52
C ILE A 165 0.33 4.45 -15.39
N LYS A 166 -0.10 5.63 -15.91
CA LYS A 166 -1.19 5.74 -16.88
C LYS A 166 -0.93 4.94 -18.16
N LYS A 167 0.33 4.80 -18.59
CA LYS A 167 0.69 4.10 -19.83
C LYS A 167 0.52 2.59 -19.75
N THR A 168 0.40 2.05 -18.54
CA THR A 168 0.22 0.62 -18.26
C THR A 168 -1.03 0.39 -17.41
N ALA A 169 -1.95 1.36 -17.36
CA ALA A 169 -3.18 1.24 -16.60
C ALA A 169 -4.09 0.18 -17.21
N LEU A 170 -4.92 -0.46 -16.38
CA LEU A 170 -5.92 -1.42 -16.85
C LEU A 170 -6.80 -0.81 -17.95
N GLY A 171 -7.06 -1.59 -19.00
CA GLY A 171 -7.81 -1.16 -20.17
C GLY A 171 -7.03 -0.32 -21.19
N THR A 172 -5.76 0.01 -20.93
CA THR A 172 -4.91 0.67 -21.92
C THR A 172 -4.14 -0.34 -22.77
N VAL A 173 -3.79 0.05 -23.99
CA VAL A 173 -2.93 -0.78 -24.85
C VAL A 173 -1.55 -0.85 -24.21
N ALA A 174 -1.10 -2.07 -23.89
CA ALA A 174 0.24 -2.30 -23.35
C ALA A 174 1.32 -1.73 -24.30
N PRO A 175 2.37 -1.08 -23.78
CA PRO A 175 3.45 -0.56 -24.61
C PRO A 175 4.07 -1.64 -25.50
N GLU A 176 4.31 -1.29 -26.76
CA GLU A 176 4.99 -2.20 -27.68
C GLU A 176 6.41 -2.47 -27.18
N PHE A 177 6.81 -3.73 -27.23
CA PHE A 177 8.20 -4.12 -27.05
C PHE A 177 8.53 -5.30 -27.97
N ALA A 178 9.78 -5.35 -28.39
CA ALA A 178 10.30 -6.42 -29.21
C ALA A 178 11.50 -7.03 -28.51
N GLN A 179 11.51 -8.36 -28.37
CA GLN A 179 12.61 -9.09 -27.77
C GLN A 179 13.03 -10.26 -28.63
N ARG A 180 14.28 -10.68 -28.48
CA ARG A 180 14.77 -11.91 -29.10
C ARG A 180 14.28 -13.10 -28.29
N THR A 181 13.67 -14.06 -28.97
CA THR A 181 13.39 -15.38 -28.40
C THR A 181 14.69 -16.15 -28.18
N PRO A 182 14.68 -17.28 -27.43
CA PRO A 182 15.84 -18.16 -27.32
C PRO A 182 16.38 -18.69 -28.66
N THR A 183 15.54 -18.72 -29.71
CA THR A 183 15.92 -19.12 -31.07
C THR A 183 16.40 -17.96 -31.94
N GLY A 184 16.54 -16.76 -31.37
CA GLY A 184 17.07 -15.57 -32.05
C GLY A 184 16.05 -14.80 -32.89
N LYS A 185 14.81 -15.28 -33.00
CA LYS A 185 13.72 -14.58 -33.70
C LYS A 185 13.27 -13.36 -32.90
N ILE A 186 12.87 -12.30 -33.58
CA ILE A 186 12.23 -11.16 -32.92
C ILE A 186 10.76 -11.51 -32.70
N LEU A 187 10.30 -11.43 -31.44
CA LEU A 187 8.90 -11.50 -31.06
C LEU A 187 8.46 -10.11 -30.59
N LYS A 188 7.42 -9.57 -31.21
CA LYS A 188 6.78 -8.32 -30.77
C LYS A 188 5.55 -8.65 -29.92
N LEU A 189 5.20 -7.77 -28.99
CA LEU A 189 3.98 -7.93 -28.21
C LEU A 189 2.73 -7.90 -29.12
N SER A 190 2.76 -7.06 -30.17
CA SER A 190 1.70 -7.04 -31.18
C SER A 190 1.41 -8.38 -31.84
N ASP A 191 2.42 -9.24 -31.96
CA ASP A 191 2.31 -10.54 -32.64
C ASP A 191 1.46 -11.53 -31.83
N LEU A 192 1.24 -11.24 -30.54
CA LEU A 192 0.47 -12.06 -29.60
C LEU A 192 -0.97 -11.57 -29.40
N ARG A 193 -1.43 -10.58 -30.17
CA ARG A 193 -2.81 -10.07 -30.08
C ARG A 193 -3.83 -11.18 -30.32
N GLY A 194 -4.97 -11.08 -29.64
CA GLY A 194 -6.03 -12.09 -29.68
C GLY A 194 -5.80 -13.29 -28.76
N ARG A 195 -4.72 -13.27 -27.97
CA ARG A 195 -4.40 -14.29 -26.96
C ARG A 195 -4.28 -13.66 -25.58
N TYR A 196 -4.51 -14.44 -24.53
CA TYR A 196 -4.08 -14.10 -23.18
C TYR A 196 -2.56 -14.17 -23.12
N VAL A 197 -1.92 -13.09 -22.68
CA VAL A 197 -0.45 -13.00 -22.59
C VAL A 197 -0.09 -12.64 -21.16
N LEU A 198 0.69 -13.52 -20.51
CA LEU A 198 1.36 -13.23 -19.25
C LEU A 198 2.79 -12.77 -19.56
N ILE A 199 3.16 -11.58 -19.08
CA ILE A 199 4.52 -11.05 -19.21
C ILE A 199 5.14 -11.06 -17.81
N ASP A 200 6.21 -11.81 -17.65
CA ASP A 200 6.94 -11.93 -16.39
C ASP A 200 8.38 -11.40 -16.54
N PHE A 201 8.71 -10.34 -15.80
CA PHE A 201 10.03 -9.73 -15.79
C PHE A 201 10.88 -10.33 -14.68
N TRP A 202 11.62 -11.39 -15.01
CA TRP A 202 12.46 -12.11 -14.06
C TRP A 202 13.90 -12.27 -14.56
N ALA A 203 14.77 -12.81 -13.70
CA ALA A 203 16.15 -13.16 -14.05
C ALA A 203 16.58 -14.46 -13.37
N SER A 204 17.52 -15.19 -13.97
CA SER A 204 18.01 -16.48 -13.46
C SER A 204 18.59 -16.43 -12.04
N TRP A 205 19.14 -15.28 -11.66
CA TRP A 205 19.70 -15.01 -10.33
C TRP A 205 18.68 -14.44 -9.33
N CYS A 206 17.44 -14.18 -9.75
CA CYS A 206 16.38 -13.71 -8.86
C CYS A 206 15.81 -14.89 -8.04
N GLY A 207 16.28 -15.04 -6.80
CA GLY A 207 15.83 -16.07 -5.86
C GLY A 207 14.30 -16.13 -5.69
N PRO A 208 13.63 -15.00 -5.33
CA PRO A 208 12.17 -14.97 -5.20
C PRO A 208 11.44 -15.34 -6.48
N CYS A 209 11.89 -14.85 -7.65
CA CYS A 209 11.27 -15.16 -8.93
C CYS A 209 11.33 -16.67 -9.22
N ARG A 210 12.48 -17.32 -8.96
CA ARG A 210 12.59 -18.78 -9.10
C ARG A 210 11.64 -19.56 -8.20
N GLY A 211 11.34 -19.03 -7.02
CA GLY A 211 10.33 -19.59 -6.11
C GLY A 211 8.92 -19.52 -6.67
N GLU A 212 8.63 -18.52 -7.51
CA GLU A 212 7.32 -18.31 -8.16
C GLU A 212 7.17 -19.06 -9.48
N ASN A 213 8.26 -19.34 -10.19
CA ASN A 213 8.24 -20.08 -11.47
C ASN A 213 7.41 -21.38 -11.47
N PRO A 214 7.38 -22.22 -10.42
CA PRO A 214 6.49 -23.38 -10.35
C PRO A 214 5.01 -23.03 -10.46
N ASN A 215 4.56 -21.91 -9.87
CA ASN A 215 3.19 -21.44 -9.95
C ASN A 215 2.86 -20.97 -11.38
N VAL A 216 3.78 -20.20 -12.00
CA VAL A 216 3.66 -19.78 -13.40
C VAL A 216 3.57 -20.98 -14.35
N ALA A 217 4.38 -22.02 -14.12
CA ALA A 217 4.30 -23.27 -14.89
C ALA A 217 2.97 -24.00 -14.69
N GLY A 218 2.43 -23.98 -13.47
CA GLY A 218 1.09 -24.49 -13.16
C GLY A 218 0.00 -23.78 -13.96
N VAL A 219 -0.01 -22.44 -13.93
CA VAL A 219 -0.95 -21.60 -14.71
C VAL A 219 -0.79 -21.88 -16.20
N TYR A 220 0.43 -21.93 -16.73
CA TYR A 220 0.66 -22.26 -18.14
C TYR A 220 0.04 -23.61 -18.51
N ASN A 221 0.24 -24.65 -17.70
CA ASN A 221 -0.32 -25.97 -17.98
C ASN A 221 -1.85 -25.99 -17.97
N GLN A 222 -2.49 -25.16 -17.15
CA GLN A 222 -3.93 -25.01 -17.10
C GLN A 222 -4.50 -24.29 -18.33
N PHE A 223 -3.82 -23.23 -18.81
CA PHE A 223 -4.37 -22.34 -19.84
C PHE A 223 -3.80 -22.55 -21.26
N LYS A 224 -2.73 -23.34 -21.45
CA LYS A 224 -2.07 -23.51 -22.76
C LYS A 224 -3.01 -23.99 -23.88
N ASN A 225 -4.05 -24.76 -23.54
CA ASN A 225 -5.01 -25.28 -24.52
C ASN A 225 -6.21 -24.34 -24.77
N GLN A 226 -6.42 -23.34 -23.91
CA GLN A 226 -7.53 -22.38 -24.00
C GLN A 226 -7.12 -21.11 -24.76
N ASN A 227 -5.86 -21.02 -25.18
CA ASN A 227 -5.24 -19.82 -25.72
C ASN A 227 -4.94 -19.91 -27.24
N SER A 228 -5.75 -20.70 -27.94
CA SER A 228 -5.76 -20.77 -29.40
C SER A 228 -6.57 -19.61 -29.96
N PRO A 229 -6.10 -18.93 -31.02
CA PRO A 229 -6.87 -17.88 -31.66
C PRO A 229 -8.16 -18.51 -32.23
N SER A 230 -9.29 -17.85 -31.99
CA SER A 230 -10.53 -18.08 -32.73
C SER A 230 -10.37 -17.64 -34.18
#